data_AF-A0A949YX45-F1
#
_entry.id   AF-A0A949YX45-F1
#
_cell.length_a   1.000
_cell.length_b   1.000
_cell.length_c   1.000
_cell.angle_alpha   90.00
_cell.angle_beta   90.00
_cell.angle_gamma   90.00
#
_symmetry.space_group_name_H-M   'P 1'
#
loop_
_entity.id
_entity.type
_entity.pdbx_description
1 polymer ?
#
loop_
_entity_poly.entity_id
_entity_poly.type
_entity_poly.pdbx_seq_one_letter_code
_entity_poly.pdbx_strand_id
1 'polypeptide(L)'
;MVRTGKTPVLAATEARQLDSIDTKTVVGSRDRALIGLLVLTFARIGAALGMTVADVFWQHRRLWVRLHEKGGKEHAMPCHHHLETYLQDYIEAAK
;
A
#
# COMPACT_ATOMS: atom_id res chain seq x y z
N MET A 1 17.17 7.12 26.81
CA MET A 1 15.87 6.45 27.01
C MET A 1 15.12 6.47 25.67
N VAL A 2 15.03 5.34 24.98
CA VAL A 2 14.32 5.26 23.69
C VAL A 2 12.82 5.30 23.99
N ARG A 3 12.11 6.32 23.46
CA ARG A 3 10.65 6.39 23.56
C ARG A 3 10.06 5.46 22.52
N THR A 4 9.54 4.32 22.94
CA THR A 4 8.77 3.43 22.07
C THR A 4 7.47 4.13 21.65
N GLY A 5 7.19 4.15 20.35
CA GLY A 5 5.90 4.64 19.84
C GLY A 5 4.76 3.80 20.41
N LYS A 6 3.61 4.43 20.69
CA LYS A 6 2.45 3.73 21.26
C LYS A 6 1.72 2.82 20.25
N THR A 7 2.01 2.98 18.95
CA THR A 7 1.35 2.20 17.90
C THR A 7 1.91 0.77 17.93
N PRO A 8 1.09 -0.25 18.21
CA PRO A 8 1.54 -1.64 18.19
C PRO A 8 1.98 -2.03 16.78
N VAL A 9 3.01 -2.88 16.71
CA VAL A 9 3.48 -3.45 15.45
C VAL A 9 2.48 -4.52 15.04
N LEU A 10 1.89 -4.38 13.85
CA LEU A 10 1.01 -5.38 13.27
C LEU A 10 1.80 -6.66 12.95
N ALA A 11 1.34 -7.79 13.45
CA ALA A 11 1.85 -9.09 13.06
C ALA A 11 1.42 -9.42 11.61
N ALA A 12 2.21 -10.26 10.94
CA ALA A 12 1.91 -10.68 9.56
C ALA A 12 0.53 -11.36 9.43
N THR A 13 0.05 -12.04 10.47
CA THR A 13 -1.29 -12.64 10.53
C THR A 13 -2.40 -11.61 10.62
N GLU A 14 -2.17 -10.50 11.32
CA GLU A 14 -3.14 -9.39 11.43
C GLU A 14 -3.24 -8.66 10.09
N ALA A 15 -2.13 -8.46 9.38
CA ALA A 15 -2.12 -7.89 8.03
C ALA A 15 -2.91 -8.73 7.02
N ARG A 16 -3.00 -10.06 7.20
CA ARG A 16 -3.79 -10.93 6.32
C ARG A 16 -5.29 -10.82 6.52
N GLN A 17 -5.77 -10.15 7.57
CA GLN A 17 -7.21 -9.92 7.75
C GLN A 17 -7.81 -9.06 6.62
N LEU A 18 -6.97 -8.38 5.84
CA LEU A 18 -7.36 -7.69 4.61
C LEU A 18 -8.05 -8.59 3.58
N ASP A 19 -7.78 -9.90 3.60
CA ASP A 19 -8.43 -10.85 2.70
C ASP A 19 -9.93 -11.03 3.00
N SER A 20 -10.43 -10.53 4.14
CA SER A 20 -11.86 -10.54 4.50
C SER A 20 -12.68 -9.45 3.81
N ILE A 21 -12.04 -8.46 3.17
CA ILE A 21 -12.72 -7.36 2.48
C ILE A 21 -13.33 -7.88 1.18
N ASP A 22 -14.63 -7.62 0.95
CA ASP A 22 -15.32 -8.01 -0.28
C ASP A 22 -14.83 -7.19 -1.48
N THR A 23 -13.95 -7.78 -2.28
CA THR A 23 -13.37 -7.12 -3.46
C THR A 23 -14.16 -7.32 -4.74
N LYS A 24 -15.40 -7.82 -4.67
CA LYS A 24 -16.29 -7.85 -5.85
C LYS A 24 -16.80 -6.47 -6.24
N THR A 25 -16.65 -5.49 -5.36
CA THR A 25 -16.97 -4.09 -5.62
C THR A 25 -15.68 -3.29 -5.80
N VAL A 26 -15.70 -2.28 -6.68
CA VAL A 26 -14.56 -1.35 -6.87
C VAL A 26 -14.14 -0.70 -5.54
N VAL A 27 -15.13 -0.36 -4.70
CA VAL A 27 -14.90 0.21 -3.37
C VAL A 27 -14.14 -0.76 -2.46
N GLY A 28 -14.55 -2.02 -2.40
CA GLY A 28 -13.86 -3.02 -1.59
C GLY A 28 -12.44 -3.31 -2.08
N SER A 29 -12.23 -3.40 -3.41
CA SER A 29 -10.88 -3.53 -3.97
C SER A 29 -10.00 -2.31 -3.64
N ARG A 30 -10.56 -1.10 -3.72
CA ARG A 30 -9.87 0.15 -3.37
C ARG A 30 -9.44 0.14 -1.91
N ASP A 31 -10.36 -0.18 -1.01
CA ASP A 31 -10.12 -0.13 0.43
C ASP A 31 -9.08 -1.19 0.83
N ARG A 32 -9.14 -2.40 0.25
CA ARG A 32 -8.11 -3.43 0.44
C ARG A 32 -6.74 -2.96 -0.06
N ALA A 33 -6.67 -2.38 -1.25
CA ALA A 33 -5.42 -1.87 -1.82
C ALA A 33 -4.83 -0.72 -0.99
N LEU A 34 -5.66 0.24 -0.56
CA LEU A 34 -5.22 1.38 0.23
C LEU A 34 -4.73 0.96 1.61
N ILE A 35 -5.46 0.11 2.32
CA ILE A 35 -5.03 -0.36 3.65
C ILE A 35 -3.79 -1.24 3.50
N GLY A 36 -3.75 -2.11 2.49
CA GLY A 36 -2.57 -2.92 2.16
C GLY A 36 -1.33 -2.07 1.90
N LEU A 37 -1.48 -0.96 1.19
CA LEU A 37 -0.39 0.00 0.95
C LEU A 37 0.14 0.56 2.28
N LEU A 38 -0.73 1.06 3.15
CA LEU A 38 -0.34 1.60 4.45
C LEU A 38 0.41 0.56 5.31
N VAL A 39 -0.08 -0.67 5.33
CA VAL A 39 0.47 -1.75 6.17
C VAL A 39 1.79 -2.30 5.61
N LEU A 40 1.85 -2.54 4.30
CA LEU A 40 2.97 -3.27 3.68
C LEU A 40 4.14 -2.37 3.27
N THR A 41 3.93 -1.05 3.19
CA THR A 41 5.00 -0.09 2.92
C THR A 41 5.29 0.86 4.09
N PHE A 42 4.50 0.78 5.16
CA PHE A 42 4.51 1.75 6.26
C PHE A 42 4.29 3.20 5.78
N ALA A 43 3.51 3.38 4.71
CA ALA A 43 3.21 4.68 4.16
C ALA A 43 2.42 5.54 5.16
N ARG A 44 2.70 6.85 5.16
CA ARG A 44 1.80 7.83 5.78
C ARG A 44 0.53 7.95 4.95
N ILE A 45 -0.61 8.12 5.62
CA ILE A 45 -1.90 8.28 4.93
C ILE A 45 -1.89 9.40 3.88
N GLY A 46 -1.26 10.53 4.16
CA GLY A 46 -1.16 11.64 3.20
C GLY A 46 -0.35 11.28 1.95
N ALA A 47 0.73 10.50 2.11
CA ALA A 47 1.54 10.04 0.97
C ALA A 47 0.77 9.02 0.14
N ALA A 48 0.06 8.08 0.79
CA ALA A 48 -0.77 7.09 0.13
C ALA A 48 -1.93 7.71 -0.67
N LEU A 49 -2.63 8.68 -0.09
CA LEU A 49 -3.74 9.39 -0.76
C LEU A 49 -3.27 10.29 -1.91
N GLY A 50 -1.99 10.70 -1.91
CA GLY A 50 -1.39 11.51 -2.98
C GLY A 50 -0.82 10.70 -4.13
N MET A 51 -0.83 9.36 -4.06
CA MET A 51 -0.31 8.52 -5.13
C MET A 51 -1.21 8.53 -6.37
N THR A 52 -0.57 8.38 -7.52
CA THR A 52 -1.19 8.17 -8.82
C THR A 52 -0.84 6.79 -9.36
N VAL A 53 -1.50 6.35 -10.44
CA VAL A 53 -1.16 5.08 -11.11
C VAL A 53 0.29 5.09 -11.61
N ALA A 54 0.84 6.25 -11.97
CA ALA A 54 2.23 6.40 -12.41
C ALA A 54 3.25 6.13 -11.29
N ASP A 55 2.83 6.22 -10.02
CA ASP A 55 3.67 5.91 -8.87
C ASP A 55 3.79 4.40 -8.61
N VAL A 56 3.07 3.58 -9.39
CA VAL A 56 3.16 2.11 -9.40
C VAL A 56 3.81 1.70 -10.73
N PHE A 57 5.08 1.29 -10.68
CA PHE A 57 5.89 1.12 -11.90
C PHE A 57 6.81 -0.10 -11.82
N TRP A 58 7.16 -0.65 -12.98
CA TRP A 58 8.08 -1.78 -13.08
C TRP A 58 9.53 -1.30 -13.07
N GLN A 59 10.35 -1.92 -12.22
CA GLN A 59 11.80 -1.69 -12.19
C GLN A 59 12.52 -3.01 -11.88
N HIS A 60 13.54 -3.33 -12.68
CA HIS A 60 14.34 -4.56 -12.55
C HIS A 60 13.49 -5.85 -12.37
N ARG A 61 12.42 -5.98 -13.16
CA ARG A 61 11.47 -7.12 -13.14
C ARG A 61 10.65 -7.28 -11.85
N ARG A 62 10.58 -6.25 -11.01
CA ARG A 62 9.67 -6.19 -9.85
C ARG A 62 8.76 -4.99 -9.98
N LEU A 63 7.56 -5.07 -9.43
CA LEU A 63 6.73 -3.89 -9.24
C LEU A 63 7.30 -3.05 -8.11
N TRP A 64 7.29 -1.73 -8.27
CA TRP A 64 7.75 -0.75 -7.29
C TRP A 64 6.64 0.27 -7.04
N VAL A 65 6.68 0.84 -5.84
CA VAL A 65 5.80 1.94 -5.43
C VAL A 65 6.63 3.15 -5.04
N ARG A 66 6.17 4.34 -5.40
CA ARG A 66 6.78 5.63 -5.04
C ARG A 66 5.86 6.39 -4.11
N LEU A 67 6.36 6.72 -2.93
CA LEU A 67 5.65 7.53 -1.94
C LEU A 67 6.18 8.95 -1.95
N HIS A 68 5.28 9.92 -2.04
CA HIS A 68 5.57 11.34 -1.95
C HIS A 68 5.41 11.82 -0.50
N GLU A 69 6.52 11.89 0.21
CA GLU A 69 6.59 12.22 1.63
C GLU A 69 6.69 13.74 1.86
N LYS A 70 6.33 14.17 3.08
CA LYS A 70 6.39 15.58 3.47
C LYS A 70 7.78 16.18 3.23
N GLY A 71 7.79 17.39 2.67
CA GLY A 71 9.02 18.11 2.35
C GLY A 71 9.59 17.79 0.97
N GLY A 72 8.77 17.23 0.07
CA GLY A 72 9.17 16.92 -1.31
C GLY A 72 10.11 15.71 -1.41
N LYS A 73 10.12 14.85 -0.38
CA LYS A 73 10.95 13.65 -0.39
C LYS A 73 10.22 12.52 -1.09
N GLU A 74 10.88 11.86 -2.03
CA GLU A 74 10.37 10.63 -2.62
C GLU A 74 11.01 9.42 -1.98
N HIS A 75 10.21 8.38 -1.73
CA HIS A 75 10.71 7.07 -1.34
C HIS A 75 10.15 6.02 -2.30
N ALA A 76 11.04 5.45 -3.13
CA ALA A 76 10.72 4.33 -4.00
C ALA A 76 11.20 3.02 -3.37
N MET A 77 10.34 2.01 -3.37
CA MET A 77 10.64 0.70 -2.78
C MET A 77 10.01 -0.44 -3.60
N PRO A 78 10.61 -1.64 -3.58
CA PRO A 78 9.99 -2.82 -4.17
C PRO A 78 8.62 -3.08 -3.51
N CYS A 79 7.63 -3.38 -4.34
CA CYS A 79 6.29 -3.70 -3.88
C CYS A 79 6.28 -5.09 -3.23
N HIS A 80 5.60 -5.20 -2.09
CA HIS A 80 5.36 -6.50 -1.47
C HIS A 80 4.41 -7.32 -2.35
N HIS A 81 4.67 -8.63 -2.52
CA HIS A 81 3.90 -9.48 -3.44
C HIS A 81 2.38 -9.43 -3.23
N HIS A 82 1.87 -9.43 -1.99
CA HIS A 82 0.43 -9.21 -1.74
C HIS A 82 -0.06 -7.82 -2.18
N LEU A 83 0.75 -6.78 -1.95
CA LEU A 83 0.39 -5.42 -2.32
C LEU A 83 0.32 -5.27 -3.84
N GLU A 84 1.22 -5.93 -4.56
CA GLU A 84 1.18 -5.99 -6.02
C GLU A 84 -0.17 -6.54 -6.51
N THR A 85 -0.64 -7.67 -5.97
CA THR A 85 -1.96 -8.21 -6.30
C THR A 85 -3.08 -7.24 -5.94
N TYR A 86 -3.07 -6.65 -4.74
CA TYR A 86 -4.15 -5.76 -4.32
C TYR A 86 -4.24 -4.49 -5.20
N LEU A 87 -3.10 -3.90 -5.57
CA LEU A 87 -3.05 -2.75 -6.45
C LEU A 87 -3.50 -3.09 -7.87
N GLN A 88 -3.06 -4.23 -8.41
CA GLN A 88 -3.47 -4.69 -9.74
C GLN A 88 -4.97 -4.94 -9.81
N ASP A 89 -5.54 -5.66 -8.83
CA ASP A 89 -6.98 -5.94 -8.76
C ASP A 89 -7.80 -4.66 -8.76
N TYR A 90 -7.41 -3.67 -7.94
CA TYR A 90 -8.12 -2.39 -7.88
C TYR A 90 -7.97 -1.59 -9.17
N ILE A 91 -6.76 -1.47 -9.72
CA ILE A 91 -6.51 -0.71 -10.95
C ILE A 91 -7.29 -1.33 -12.12
N GLU A 92 -7.38 -2.66 -12.20
CA GLU A 92 -8.16 -3.33 -13.24
C GLU A 92 -9.67 -3.13 -13.03
N ALA A 93 -10.16 -3.28 -11.81
CA ALA A 93 -11.59 -3.11 -11.50
C ALA A 93 -12.09 -1.66 -11.67
N ALA A 94 -11.20 -0.67 -11.60
CA ALA A 94 -11.52 0.76 -11.70
C ALA A 94 -11.37 1.33 -13.12
N LYS A 95 -10.97 0.52 -14.11
CA LYS A 95 -10.99 0.89 -15.53
C LYS A 95 -12.42 0.96 -16.05
#